data_AF-A0A3D4GUG5-F1
#
_entry.id   AF-A0A3D4GUG5-F1
#
_cell.length_a   1.000
_cell.length_b   1.000
_cell.length_c   1.000
_cell.angle_alpha   90.00
_cell.angle_beta   90.00
_cell.angle_gamma   90.00
#
_symmetry.space_group_name_H-M   'P 1'
#
loop_
_entity.id
_entity.type
_entity.pdbx_description
1 polymer ?
#
loop_
_entity_poly.entity_id
_entity_poly.type
_entity_poly.pdbx_seq_one_letter_code
_entity_poly.pdbx_strand_id
1 'polypeptide(L)'
;MKSDTFNMGIVALDVNVDANAAVLHFEDGSYIEFVHTSRSNRWAKPSSESGVSENCCEAMKSFRLNGKHLQVYFEDGSAIDLPVVVNQLSWSDITGNAKGGTQ
;
A
#
# COMPACT_ATOMS: atom_id res chain seq x y z
N MET A 1 15.49 12.60 -15.35
CA MET A 1 16.08 11.71 -14.33
C MET A 1 15.35 10.39 -14.51
N LYS A 2 16.01 9.34 -15.00
CA LYS A 2 15.38 8.01 -15.09
C LYS A 2 15.35 7.49 -13.66
N SER A 3 14.16 7.31 -13.11
CA SER A 3 13.98 6.69 -11.82
C SER A 3 14.53 5.27 -11.90
N ASP A 4 15.73 5.08 -11.37
CA ASP A 4 15.96 3.89 -10.56
C ASP A 4 14.76 3.85 -9.62
N THR A 5 13.80 2.98 -9.93
CA THR A 5 12.58 2.82 -9.17
C THR A 5 13.05 2.66 -7.74
N PHE A 6 12.78 3.70 -6.95
CA PHE A 6 13.33 3.91 -5.62
C PHE A 6 13.46 2.57 -4.93
N ASN A 7 14.60 2.29 -4.30
CA ASN A 7 14.61 1.32 -3.22
C ASN A 7 13.75 1.95 -2.11
N MET A 8 12.42 1.88 -2.25
CA MET A 8 11.43 2.51 -1.38
C MET A 8 11.45 1.86 0.01
N GLY A 9 12.31 0.87 0.24
CA GLY A 9 12.32 0.07 1.45
C GLY A 9 11.01 -0.66 1.61
N ILE A 10 10.42 -1.21 0.54
CA ILE A 10 9.19 -2.00 0.68
C ILE A 10 9.52 -3.25 1.49
N VAL A 11 8.84 -3.44 2.63
CA VAL A 11 9.07 -4.60 3.51
C VAL A 11 7.94 -5.62 3.46
N ALA A 12 6.70 -5.18 3.26
CA ALA A 12 5.54 -6.07 3.26
C ALA A 12 4.38 -5.48 2.45
N LEU A 13 3.54 -6.38 1.94
CA LEU A 13 2.25 -6.08 1.33
C LEU A 13 1.21 -7.00 1.95
N ASP A 14 0.31 -6.43 2.75
CA ASP A 14 -0.82 -7.15 3.31
C ASP A 14 -2.07 -6.84 2.50
N VAL A 15 -2.83 -7.87 2.14
CA VAL A 15 -4.00 -7.75 1.27
C VAL A 15 -5.16 -8.49 1.89
N ASN A 16 -6.34 -7.87 1.90
CA ASN A 16 -7.53 -8.54 2.41
C ASN A 16 -8.00 -9.68 1.48
N VAL A 17 -8.86 -10.56 2.00
CA VAL A 17 -9.34 -11.75 1.30
C VAL A 17 -10.01 -11.45 -0.05
N ASP A 18 -10.67 -10.30 -0.15
CA ASP A 18 -11.38 -9.88 -1.37
C ASP A 18 -10.47 -9.20 -2.40
N ALA A 19 -9.19 -9.00 -2.06
CA ALA A 19 -8.20 -8.26 -2.84
C ALA A 19 -8.72 -6.90 -3.33
N ASN A 20 -9.47 -6.22 -2.47
CA ASN A 20 -10.02 -4.88 -2.70
C ASN A 20 -9.49 -3.85 -1.71
N ALA A 21 -8.70 -4.27 -0.72
CA ALA A 21 -7.93 -3.40 0.15
C ALA A 21 -6.55 -4.00 0.43
N ALA A 22 -5.54 -3.15 0.54
CA ALA A 22 -4.17 -3.56 0.84
C ALA A 22 -3.44 -2.49 1.65
N VAL A 23 -2.41 -2.90 2.38
CA VAL A 23 -1.46 -2.01 3.05
C VAL A 23 -0.05 -2.34 2.61
N LEU A 24 0.64 -1.34 2.07
CA LEU A 24 2.04 -1.43 1.66
C LEU A 24 2.92 -0.80 2.75
N HIS A 25 3.82 -1.58 3.34
CA HIS A 25 4.68 -1.16 4.44
C HIS A 25 6.09 -0.83 3.95
N PHE A 26 6.68 0.21 4.55
CA PHE A 26 8.04 0.68 4.25
C PHE A 26 8.99 0.51 5.44
N GLU A 27 10.31 0.48 5.17
CA GLU A 27 11.40 0.34 6.16
C GLU A 27 11.43 1.47 7.19
N ASP A 28 10.96 2.67 6.82
CA ASP A 28 10.85 3.82 7.72
C ASP A 28 9.67 3.70 8.71
N GLY A 29 8.90 2.61 8.62
CA GLY A 29 7.72 2.33 9.45
C GLY A 29 6.43 2.98 8.94
N SER A 30 6.50 3.80 7.89
CA SER A 30 5.30 4.37 7.26
C SER A 30 4.60 3.34 6.36
N TYR A 31 3.35 3.59 6.00
CA TYR A 31 2.57 2.71 5.13
C TYR A 31 1.58 3.46 4.24
N ILE A 32 1.12 2.82 3.17
CA ILE A 32 0.02 3.31 2.33
C ILE A 32 -1.13 2.31 2.38
N GLU A 33 -2.31 2.82 2.69
CA GLU A 33 -3.57 2.10 2.53
C GLU A 33 -4.08 2.27 1.10
N PHE A 34 -4.49 1.18 0.49
CA PHE A 34 -5.14 1.14 -0.82
C PHE A 34 -6.54 0.57 -0.69
N VAL A 35 -7.52 1.21 -1.31
CA VAL A 35 -8.88 0.67 -1.47
C VAL A 35 -9.30 0.73 -2.93
N HIS A 36 -9.83 -0.37 -3.43
CA HIS A 36 -10.33 -0.54 -4.79
C HIS A 36 -11.55 -1.47 -4.80
N THR A 37 -12.67 -0.99 -4.26
CA THR A 37 -13.94 -1.75 -4.22
C THR A 37 -14.80 -1.55 -5.46
N SER A 38 -14.60 -0.45 -6.18
CA SER A 38 -15.26 -0.16 -7.45
C SER A 38 -14.44 0.84 -8.26
N ARG A 39 -14.85 1.10 -9.52
CA ARG A 39 -14.21 2.17 -10.32
C ARG A 39 -14.36 3.56 -9.70
N SER A 40 -15.43 3.81 -8.94
CA SER A 40 -15.72 5.10 -8.29
C SER A 40 -15.23 5.17 -6.84
N ASN A 41 -14.87 4.03 -6.23
CA ASN A 41 -14.27 3.97 -4.90
C ASN A 41 -12.88 3.35 -4.99
N ARG A 42 -11.94 4.17 -5.47
CA ARG A 42 -10.53 3.84 -5.66
C ARG A 42 -9.68 4.97 -5.09
N TRP A 43 -8.97 4.71 -4.00
CA TRP A 43 -8.12 5.69 -3.33
C TRP A 43 -6.90 5.03 -2.69
N ALA A 44 -5.85 5.84 -2.51
CA ALA A 44 -4.67 5.49 -1.74
C ALA A 44 -4.43 6.60 -0.69
N LYS A 45 -4.01 6.24 0.51
CA LYS A 45 -3.75 7.20 1.58
C LYS A 45 -2.48 6.82 2.35
N PRO A 46 -1.55 7.77 2.58
CA PRO A 46 -0.39 7.53 3.41
C PRO A 46 -0.74 7.54 4.90
N SER A 47 0.05 6.84 5.70
CA SER A 47 -0.09 6.77 7.17
C SER A 47 0.16 8.11 7.87
N SER A 48 0.94 8.98 7.23
CA SER A 48 1.36 10.29 7.74
C SER A 48 1.65 11.24 6.59
N GLU A 49 1.52 12.55 6.84
CA GLU A 49 1.86 13.63 5.88
C GLU A 49 3.39 13.85 5.75
N SER A 50 4.19 12.81 6.01
CA SER A 50 5.64 12.84 5.91
C SER A 50 6.20 11.42 5.75
N GLY A 51 7.43 11.32 5.26
CA GLY A 51 8.13 10.05 5.08
C GLY A 51 7.94 9.44 3.69
N VAL A 52 8.31 8.16 3.55
CA VAL A 52 8.27 7.45 2.26
C VAL A 52 6.84 7.32 1.73
N SER A 53 5.87 7.01 2.60
CA SER A 53 4.46 6.87 2.20
C SER A 53 3.88 8.14 1.58
N GLU A 54 4.12 9.32 2.16
CA GLU A 54 3.66 10.60 1.61
C GLU A 54 4.28 10.88 0.25
N ASN A 55 5.61 10.80 0.15
CA ASN A 55 6.34 11.04 -1.10
C ASN A 55 5.87 10.08 -2.22
N CYS A 56 5.58 8.83 -1.87
CA CYS A 56 5.07 7.83 -2.80
C CYS A 56 3.64 8.17 -3.24
N CYS A 57 2.76 8.60 -2.34
CA CYS A 57 1.41 9.07 -2.68
C CYS A 57 1.42 10.33 -3.55
N GLU A 58 2.27 11.33 -3.25
CA GLU A 58 2.39 12.55 -4.06
C GLU A 58 2.89 12.26 -5.49
N ALA A 59 3.82 11.31 -5.64
CA ALA A 59 4.32 10.89 -6.94
C ALA A 59 3.38 9.92 -7.68
N MET A 60 2.35 9.39 -7.00
CA MET A 60 1.46 8.37 -7.53
C MET A 60 0.47 8.97 -8.53
N LYS A 61 0.55 8.50 -9.77
CA LYS A 61 -0.42 8.82 -10.81
C LYS A 61 -1.69 7.99 -10.69
N SER A 62 -1.54 6.69 -10.47
CA SER A 62 -2.67 5.76 -10.29
C SER A 62 -2.18 4.41 -9.76
N PHE A 63 -3.07 3.58 -9.20
CA PHE A 63 -2.72 2.22 -8.76
C PHE A 63 -3.80 1.18 -9.10
N ARG A 64 -3.47 -0.05 -9.46
CA ARG A 64 -4.45 -1.13 -9.64
C ARG A 64 -4.20 -2.21 -8.61
N LEU A 65 -5.17 -2.42 -7.73
CA LEU A 65 -5.23 -3.62 -6.90
C LEU A 65 -6.15 -4.65 -7.56
N ASN A 66 -5.70 -5.90 -7.65
CA ASN A 66 -6.51 -7.05 -8.04
C ASN A 66 -6.01 -8.31 -7.31
N GLY A 67 -6.73 -9.42 -7.42
CA GLY A 67 -6.39 -10.69 -6.76
C GLY A 67 -5.05 -11.35 -7.13
N LYS A 68 -4.21 -10.69 -7.93
CA LYS A 68 -2.86 -11.16 -8.29
C LYS A 68 -1.79 -10.13 -8.01
N HIS A 69 -2.08 -8.84 -8.17
CA HIS A 69 -1.07 -7.78 -8.13
C HIS A 69 -1.59 -6.49 -7.49
N LEU A 70 -0.71 -5.82 -6.75
CA LEU A 70 -0.77 -4.38 -6.53
C LEU A 70 0.21 -3.71 -7.50
N GLN A 71 -0.34 -2.96 -8.45
CA GLN A 71 0.44 -2.18 -9.42
C GLN A 71 0.31 -0.70 -9.07
N VAL A 72 1.42 0.03 -8.96
CA VAL A 72 1.41 1.48 -8.73
C VAL A 72 2.18 2.15 -9.85
N TYR A 73 1.56 3.15 -10.48
CA TYR A 73 2.11 3.93 -11.59
C TYR A 73 2.41 5.33 -11.10
N PHE A 74 3.61 5.82 -11.39
CA PHE A 74 4.07 7.14 -10.96
C PHE A 74 4.03 8.16 -12.11
N GLU A 75 4.04 9.45 -11.77
CA GLU A 75 3.99 10.54 -12.75
C GLU A 75 5.24 10.58 -13.67
N ASP A 76 6.36 10.07 -13.20
CA ASP A 76 7.61 9.98 -13.97
C ASP A 76 7.62 8.84 -15.01
N GLY A 77 6.55 8.03 -15.07
CA GLY A 77 6.39 6.91 -15.97
C GLY A 77 6.92 5.57 -15.45
N SER A 78 7.54 5.55 -14.26
CA SER A 78 7.92 4.30 -13.58
C SER A 78 6.70 3.59 -12.97
N ALA A 79 6.89 2.31 -12.63
CA ALA A 79 5.87 1.52 -11.97
C ALA A 79 6.49 0.47 -11.04
N ILE A 80 5.76 0.14 -9.97
CA ILE A 80 5.98 -1.09 -9.19
C ILE A 80 4.87 -2.09 -9.48
N ASP A 81 5.23 -3.37 -9.48
CA ASP A 81 4.30 -4.49 -9.60
C ASP A 81 4.63 -5.51 -8.51
N LEU A 82 3.79 -5.54 -7.48
CA LEU A 82 3.96 -6.40 -6.32
C LEU A 82 2.97 -7.56 -6.39
N PRO A 83 3.43 -8.83 -6.35
CA PRO A 83 2.53 -9.96 -6.32
C PRO A 83 1.74 -9.97 -5.01
N VAL A 84 0.42 -10.15 -5.11
CA VAL A 84 -0.43 -10.40 -3.95
C VAL A 84 -0.19 -11.85 -3.54
N VAL A 85 0.55 -12.02 -2.46
CA VAL A 85 0.50 -13.25 -1.68
C VAL A 85 -0.61 -13.03 -0.67
N VAL A 86 -1.76 -13.68 -0.88
CA VAL A 86 -2.87 -13.61 0.08
C VAL A 86 -2.43 -14.35 1.34
N ASN A 87 -1.76 -13.63 2.24
CA ASN A 87 -1.72 -14.04 3.64
C ASN A 87 -3.10 -13.75 4.21
N GLN A 88 -3.77 -14.75 4.77
CA GLN A 88 -5.06 -14.58 5.43
C GLN A 88 -4.88 -13.82 6.75
N LEU A 89 -4.50 -12.55 6.67
CA LEU A 89 -4.42 -11.64 7.81
C LEU A 89 -5.76 -10.89 7.92
N SER A 90 -6.28 -10.80 9.14
CA SER A 90 -7.48 -10.03 9.42
C SER A 90 -7.18 -8.53 9.37
N TRP A 91 -8.18 -7.69 9.10
CA TRP A 91 -8.01 -6.22 9.09
C TRP A 91 -7.42 -5.66 10.40
N SER A 92 -7.68 -6.33 11.53
CA SER A 92 -7.08 -6.06 12.84
C SER A 92 -5.58 -6.32 12.90
N ASP A 93 -5.09 -7.32 12.16
CA ASP A 93 -3.65 -7.63 12.06
C ASP A 93 -2.94 -6.57 11.20
N ILE A 94 -3.63 -6.05 10.18
CA ILE A 94 -3.11 -5.06 9.21
C ILE A 94 -3.02 -3.65 9.81
N THR A 95 -3.99 -3.24 10.65
CA THR A 95 -4.11 -1.85 11.12
C THR A 95 -3.52 -1.59 12.51
N GLY A 96 -2.93 -2.61 13.16
CA GLY A 96 -2.23 -2.43 14.43
C GLY A 96 -3.07 -1.84 15.56
N ASN A 97 -4.41 -1.95 15.52
CA ASN A 97 -5.24 -1.58 16.66
C ASN A 97 -5.19 -2.70 17.70
N ALA A 98 -4.04 -2.85 18.34
CA ALA A 98 -3.94 -3.45 19.65
C ALA A 98 -4.79 -2.59 20.60
N LYS A 99 -6.09 -2.89 20.67
CA LYS A 99 -6.89 -2.41 21.79
C LYS A 99 -6.18 -2.84 23.05
N GLY A 100 -5.69 -1.84 23.76
CA GLY A 100 -4.93 -1.95 24.99
C GLY A 100 -5.57 -2.92 25.96
N GLY A 101 -4.69 -3.56 26.73
CA GLY A 101 -5.07 -4.58 27.67
C GLY A 101 -6.11 -4.12 28.68
N THR A 102 -6.70 -5.12 29.31
CA THR A 102 -6.97 -5.05 30.74
C THR A 102 -6.77 -6.45 31.30
N GLN A 103 -6.28 -6.45 32.54
CA GLN A 103 -5.80 -7.55 33.38
C GLN A 103 -6.57 -8.86 33.31
#